data_AF-A0A1V4S8N5-F1
#
_entry.id   AF-A0A1V4S8N5-F1
#
_cell.length_a   1.000
_cell.length_b   1.000
_cell.length_c   1.000
_cell.angle_alpha   90.00
_cell.angle_beta   90.00
_cell.angle_gamma   90.00
#
_symmetry.space_group_name_H-M   'P 1'
#
loop_
_entity.id
_entity.type
_entity.pdbx_description
1 polymer ?
#
loop_
_entity_poly.entity_id
_entity_poly.type
_entity_poly.pdbx_seq_one_letter_code
_entity_poly.pdbx_strand_id
1 'polypeptide(L)'
;MNRKRSILFLAFMLAVFSVIPAFAAAIVVEPREQFHFANDLMERGEYDRAILEYERFIHFFPEDKAVSTARFLMGLCSMKRGKYEKARETFQEIIADPYDSLSVEKALFLMGESYYRQGIPREAEYYFERLFREFPQSRFRQAALYRLGAFLVNALFIWAAVESFHNDNNVVGGMLTFLELGWYSGNIYSAVNSAHKYNRKIRNDLKVCFK
;
A
#
# COMPACT_ATOMS: atom_id res chain seq x y z
N MET A 1 16.34 -14.96 73.37
CA MET A 1 16.11 -14.13 72.17
C MET A 1 14.95 -13.17 72.46
N ASN A 2 15.18 -11.86 72.41
CA ASN A 2 14.34 -10.85 73.07
C ASN A 2 13.04 -10.59 72.26
N ARG A 3 11.86 -10.86 72.83
CA ARG A 3 10.53 -10.81 72.16
C ARG A 3 10.29 -9.49 71.39
N LYS A 4 10.84 -8.38 71.90
CA LYS A 4 10.80 -7.06 71.23
C LYS A 4 11.58 -7.02 69.92
N ARG A 5 12.73 -7.70 69.83
CA ARG A 5 13.54 -7.78 68.60
C ARG A 5 12.83 -8.60 67.52
N SER A 6 12.14 -9.66 67.91
CA SER A 6 11.35 -10.50 66.98
C SER A 6 10.16 -9.73 66.40
N ILE A 7 9.47 -8.93 67.21
CA ILE A 7 8.35 -8.09 66.75
C ILE A 7 8.83 -6.97 65.82
N LEU A 8 9.96 -6.31 66.15
CA LEU A 8 10.54 -5.28 65.27
C LEU A 8 10.97 -5.86 63.91
N PHE A 9 11.55 -7.06 63.92
CA PHE A 9 11.99 -7.72 62.70
C PHE A 9 10.81 -8.15 61.82
N LEU A 10 9.72 -8.62 62.43
CA LEU A 10 8.49 -8.98 61.72
C LEU A 10 7.78 -7.75 61.13
N ALA A 11 7.73 -6.65 61.89
CA ALA A 11 7.17 -5.38 61.41
C ALA A 11 8.00 -4.76 60.28
N PHE A 12 9.33 -4.88 60.35
CA PHE A 12 10.23 -4.46 59.27
C PHE A 12 10.04 -5.32 58.01
N MET A 13 9.94 -6.65 58.15
CA MET A 13 9.67 -7.54 57.02
C MET A 13 8.31 -7.27 56.37
N LEU A 14 7.26 -7.01 57.15
CA LEU A 14 5.94 -6.64 56.64
C LEU A 14 5.93 -5.28 55.92
N ALA A 15 6.69 -4.30 56.43
CA ALA A 15 6.85 -3.00 55.77
C ALA A 15 7.66 -3.09 54.47
N VAL A 16 8.66 -3.98 54.40
CA VAL A 16 9.41 -4.22 53.15
C VAL A 16 8.53 -4.91 52.11
N PHE A 17 7.63 -5.81 52.53
CA PHE A 17 6.73 -6.50 51.62
C PHE A 17 5.58 -5.62 51.08
N SER A 18 5.16 -4.58 51.82
CA SER A 18 4.10 -3.66 51.38
C SER A 18 4.56 -2.59 50.38
N VAL A 19 5.86 -2.50 50.11
CA VAL A 19 6.47 -1.51 49.20
C VAL A 19 6.89 -2.15 47.88
N ILE A 20 6.70 -3.46 47.69
CA ILE A 20 6.89 -4.08 46.37
C ILE A 20 5.82 -3.48 45.46
N PRO A 21 6.14 -2.59 44.51
CA PRO A 21 5.16 -2.13 43.56
C PRO A 21 4.76 -3.38 42.80
N ALA A 22 3.45 -3.66 42.72
CA ALA A 22 2.95 -4.61 41.76
C ALA A 22 3.29 -4.04 40.38
N PHE A 23 4.46 -4.40 39.85
CA PHE A 23 4.81 -4.24 38.45
C PHE A 23 3.89 -5.21 37.71
N ALA A 24 2.61 -4.84 37.58
CA ALA A 24 1.83 -5.32 36.47
C ALA A 24 2.65 -4.93 35.25
N ALA A 25 3.20 -5.93 34.55
CA ALA A 25 3.85 -5.72 33.27
C ALA A 25 2.76 -5.15 32.35
N ALA A 26 2.58 -3.84 32.37
CA ALA A 26 1.83 -3.15 31.35
C ALA A 26 2.54 -3.53 30.06
N ILE A 27 1.81 -4.16 29.14
CA ILE A 27 2.34 -4.47 27.82
C ILE A 27 2.60 -3.10 27.19
N VAL A 28 3.85 -2.62 27.30
CA VAL A 28 4.29 -1.41 26.63
C VAL A 28 4.41 -1.80 25.17
N VAL A 29 3.38 -1.51 24.39
CA VAL A 29 3.45 -1.66 22.95
C VAL A 29 4.36 -0.55 22.44
N GLU A 30 5.55 -0.93 21.95
CA GLU A 30 6.47 0.03 21.35
C GLU A 30 5.97 0.45 19.97
N PRO A 31 6.06 1.74 19.59
CA PRO A 31 5.66 2.23 18.28
C PRO A 31 6.30 1.41 17.13
N ARG A 32 7.60 1.12 17.28
CA ARG A 32 8.37 0.36 16.30
C ARG A 32 7.80 -1.04 16.06
N GLU A 33 7.44 -1.76 17.12
CA GLU A 33 6.90 -3.12 17.03
C GLU A 33 5.51 -3.11 16.38
N GLN A 34 4.66 -2.15 16.76
CA GLN A 34 3.33 -1.98 16.15
C GLN A 34 3.43 -1.67 14.65
N PHE A 35 4.37 -0.79 14.25
CA PHE A 35 4.60 -0.46 12.85
C PHE A 35 5.15 -1.66 12.05
N HIS A 36 6.09 -2.42 12.62
CA HIS A 36 6.63 -3.62 11.97
C HIS A 36 5.56 -4.71 11.79
N PHE A 37 4.67 -4.87 12.76
CA PHE A 37 3.55 -5.79 12.62
C PHE A 37 2.63 -5.42 11.44
N ALA A 38 2.34 -4.13 11.26
CA ALA A 38 1.57 -3.66 10.11
C ALA A 38 2.31 -3.89 8.76
N ASN A 39 3.63 -3.71 8.73
CA ASN A 39 4.45 -4.02 7.54
C ASN A 39 4.40 -5.50 7.18
N ASP A 40 4.57 -6.39 8.16
CA ASP A 40 4.54 -7.84 7.95
C ASP A 40 3.17 -8.30 7.39
N LEU A 41 2.06 -7.74 7.90
CA LEU A 41 0.73 -7.97 7.33
C LEU A 41 0.64 -7.50 5.88
N MET A 42 1.19 -6.32 5.56
CA MET A 42 1.22 -5.80 4.19
C MET A 42 2.03 -6.70 3.26
N GLU A 43 3.19 -7.18 3.70
CA GLU A 43 4.07 -8.09 2.94
C GLU A 43 3.40 -9.45 2.67
N ARG A 44 2.58 -9.93 3.62
CA ARG A 44 1.73 -11.11 3.45
C ARG A 44 0.53 -10.89 2.53
N GLY A 45 0.28 -9.64 2.12
CA GLY A 45 -0.85 -9.25 1.28
C GLY A 45 -2.16 -9.09 2.06
N GLU A 46 -2.11 -9.10 3.39
CA GLU A 46 -3.25 -8.91 4.28
C GLU A 46 -3.60 -7.43 4.43
N TYR A 47 -3.83 -6.76 3.30
CA TYR A 47 -3.88 -5.30 3.22
C TYR A 47 -4.95 -4.65 4.10
N ASP A 48 -6.13 -5.27 4.26
CA ASP A 48 -7.17 -4.71 5.14
C ASP A 48 -6.75 -4.78 6.62
N ARG A 49 -6.04 -5.85 7.04
CA ARG A 49 -5.48 -5.95 8.40
C ARG A 49 -4.31 -4.98 8.58
N ALA A 50 -3.44 -4.87 7.58
CA ALA A 50 -2.34 -3.92 7.60
C ALA A 50 -2.85 -2.47 7.78
N ILE A 51 -3.88 -2.08 7.03
CA ILE A 51 -4.54 -0.77 7.17
C ILE A 51 -5.01 -0.55 8.61
N LEU A 52 -5.70 -1.52 9.21
CA LEU A 52 -6.17 -1.42 10.60
C LEU A 52 -5.03 -1.23 11.60
N GLU A 53 -3.92 -1.94 11.44
CA GLU A 53 -2.78 -1.81 12.35
C GLU A 53 -1.99 -0.51 12.14
N TYR A 54 -1.96 0.04 10.92
CA TYR A 54 -1.46 1.40 10.68
C TYR A 54 -2.39 2.47 11.29
N GLU A 55 -3.71 2.31 11.19
CA GLU A 55 -4.67 3.21 11.83
C GLU A 55 -4.47 3.22 13.35
N ARG A 56 -4.27 2.04 13.96
CA ARG A 56 -3.92 1.92 15.39
C ARG A 56 -2.60 2.59 15.72
N PHE A 57 -1.58 2.37 14.89
CA PHE A 57 -0.27 3.01 15.08
C PHE A 57 -0.40 4.54 15.11
N ILE A 58 -1.12 5.12 14.14
CA ILE A 58 -1.35 6.58 14.07
C ILE A 58 -2.15 7.07 15.28
N HIS A 59 -3.13 6.29 15.76
CA HIS A 59 -3.95 6.65 16.92
C HIS A 59 -3.15 6.66 18.23
N PHE A 60 -2.34 5.62 18.47
CA PHE A 60 -1.60 5.48 19.73
C PHE A 60 -0.26 6.23 19.74
N PHE A 61 0.31 6.51 18.58
CA PHE A 61 1.62 7.16 18.44
C PHE A 61 1.58 8.34 17.44
N PRO A 62 0.70 9.35 17.65
CA PRO A 62 0.45 10.41 16.67
C PRO A 62 1.66 11.31 16.38
N GLU A 63 2.62 11.40 17.31
CA GLU A 63 3.85 12.20 17.19
C GLU A 63 5.04 11.39 16.65
N ASP A 64 4.87 10.09 16.36
CA ASP A 64 5.95 9.27 15.85
C ASP A 64 6.31 9.67 14.41
N LYS A 65 7.61 9.75 14.12
CA LYS A 65 8.15 10.07 12.78
C LYS A 65 7.64 9.15 11.66
N ALA A 66 7.22 7.93 12.00
CA ALA A 66 6.70 6.97 11.03
C ALA A 66 5.22 7.18 10.68
N VAL A 67 4.51 8.11 11.32
CA VAL A 67 3.08 8.38 11.05
C VAL A 67 2.84 8.73 9.58
N SER A 68 3.65 9.60 8.99
CA SER A 68 3.52 9.93 7.55
C SER A 68 3.79 8.72 6.67
N THR A 69 4.72 7.85 7.06
CA THR A 69 4.98 6.58 6.36
C THR A 69 3.80 5.61 6.52
N ALA A 70 3.19 5.51 7.69
CA ALA A 70 2.02 4.67 7.95
C ALA A 70 0.85 5.09 7.05
N ARG A 71 0.53 6.39 7.00
CA ARG A 71 -0.50 6.94 6.08
C ARG A 71 -0.19 6.56 4.64
N PHE A 72 1.03 6.81 4.18
CA PHE A 72 1.46 6.44 2.84
C PHE A 72 1.26 4.94 2.53
N LEU A 73 1.63 4.06 3.47
CA LEU A 73 1.47 2.61 3.32
C LEU A 73 0.00 2.17 3.33
N MET A 74 -0.88 2.85 4.07
CA MET A 74 -2.34 2.65 3.98
C MET A 74 -2.88 2.98 2.58
N GLY A 75 -2.40 4.06 1.95
CA GLY A 75 -2.73 4.41 0.57
C GLY A 75 -2.28 3.32 -0.42
N LEU A 76 -1.06 2.79 -0.24
CA LEU A 76 -0.58 1.65 -1.03
C LEU A 76 -1.40 0.37 -0.81
N CYS A 77 -1.76 0.05 0.43
CA CYS A 77 -2.63 -1.08 0.74
C CYS A 77 -3.99 -0.92 0.04
N SER A 78 -4.53 0.29 0.03
CA SER A 78 -5.79 0.62 -0.66
C SER A 78 -5.66 0.43 -2.18
N MET A 79 -4.57 0.87 -2.80
CA MET A 79 -4.25 0.59 -4.21
C MET A 79 -4.23 -0.91 -4.50
N LYS A 80 -3.58 -1.70 -3.65
CA LYS A 80 -3.47 -3.16 -3.82
C LYS A 80 -4.83 -3.86 -3.66
N ARG A 81 -5.76 -3.27 -2.91
CA ARG A 81 -7.16 -3.73 -2.80
C ARG A 81 -8.06 -3.22 -3.92
N GLY A 82 -7.56 -2.42 -4.86
CA GLY A 82 -8.36 -1.78 -5.90
C GLY A 82 -9.26 -0.65 -5.37
N LYS A 83 -9.04 -0.20 -4.12
CA LYS A 83 -9.73 0.94 -3.51
C LYS A 83 -9.02 2.24 -3.92
N TYR A 84 -9.09 2.54 -5.22
CA TYR A 84 -8.34 3.61 -5.85
C TYR A 84 -8.70 5.01 -5.33
N GLU A 85 -9.98 5.27 -5.08
CA GLU A 85 -10.45 6.55 -4.51
C GLU A 85 -9.85 6.82 -3.13
N LYS A 86 -10.01 5.87 -2.20
CA LYS A 86 -9.44 5.97 -0.84
C LYS A 86 -7.92 6.15 -0.87
N ALA A 87 -7.24 5.47 -1.78
CA ALA A 87 -5.80 5.67 -1.95
C ALA A 87 -5.46 7.10 -2.38
N ARG A 88 -6.24 7.67 -3.30
CA ARG A 88 -6.04 9.04 -3.77
C ARG A 88 -6.28 10.07 -2.68
N GLU A 89 -7.29 9.91 -1.84
CA GLU A 89 -7.52 10.77 -0.68
C GLU A 89 -6.26 10.82 0.21
N THR A 90 -5.68 9.66 0.51
CA THR A 90 -4.45 9.56 1.30
C THR A 90 -3.24 10.23 0.61
N PHE A 91 -3.07 10.02 -0.69
CA PHE A 91 -1.96 10.66 -1.42
C PHE A 91 -2.15 12.16 -1.60
N GLN A 92 -3.40 12.64 -1.68
CA GLN A 92 -3.72 14.05 -1.76
C GLN A 92 -3.33 14.79 -0.47
N GLU A 93 -3.52 14.16 0.70
CA GLU A 93 -3.03 14.70 1.98
C GLU A 93 -1.50 14.83 1.97
N ILE A 94 -0.79 13.82 1.46
CA ILE A 94 0.68 13.85 1.37
C ILE A 94 1.16 14.95 0.41
N ILE A 95 0.47 15.16 -0.71
CA ILE A 95 0.79 16.23 -1.66
C ILE A 95 0.52 17.61 -1.03
N ALA A 96 -0.46 17.72 -0.14
CA ALA A 96 -0.81 18.96 0.55
C ALA A 96 0.17 19.31 1.69
N ASP A 97 1.01 18.37 2.13
CA ASP A 97 2.05 18.57 3.15
C ASP A 97 3.46 18.57 2.51
N PRO A 98 3.95 19.74 2.03
CA PRO A 98 5.10 19.81 1.13
C PRO A 98 6.47 19.68 1.81
N TYR A 99 6.53 19.39 3.12
CA TYR A 99 7.80 19.34 3.85
C TYR A 99 8.68 18.11 3.50
N ASP A 100 8.15 17.10 2.81
CA ASP A 100 8.90 15.93 2.31
C ASP A 100 8.76 15.75 0.79
N SER A 101 9.72 16.32 0.04
CA SER A 101 9.74 16.28 -1.42
C SER A 101 9.80 14.86 -2.02
N LEU A 102 10.45 13.91 -1.33
CA LEU A 102 10.53 12.51 -1.77
C LEU A 102 9.17 11.81 -1.65
N SER A 103 8.41 12.15 -0.61
CA SER A 103 7.05 11.67 -0.41
C SER A 103 6.07 12.27 -1.44
N VAL A 104 6.24 13.55 -1.80
CA VAL A 104 5.40 14.21 -2.81
C VAL A 104 5.60 13.62 -4.21
N GLU A 105 6.84 13.43 -4.70
CA GLU A 105 7.03 12.84 -6.03
C GLU A 105 6.44 11.42 -6.15
N LYS A 106 6.54 10.64 -5.06
CA LYS A 106 6.00 9.28 -5.00
C LYS A 106 4.49 9.29 -4.96
N ALA A 107 3.89 10.22 -4.21
CA ALA A 107 2.44 10.40 -4.14
C ALA A 107 1.87 10.84 -5.50
N LEU A 108 2.50 11.79 -6.19
CA LEU A 108 2.10 12.20 -7.56
C LEU A 108 2.14 11.03 -8.55
N PHE A 109 3.22 10.24 -8.52
CA PHE A 109 3.28 9.03 -9.34
C PHE A 109 2.15 8.04 -9.02
N LEU A 110 1.84 7.82 -7.74
CA LEU A 110 0.79 6.88 -7.34
C LEU A 110 -0.62 7.40 -7.60
N MET A 111 -0.85 8.71 -7.58
CA MET A 111 -2.08 9.34 -8.07
C MET A 111 -2.28 9.02 -9.56
N GLY A 112 -1.25 9.26 -10.38
CA GLY A 112 -1.31 8.93 -11.80
C GLY A 112 -1.49 7.43 -12.06
N GLU A 113 -0.78 6.57 -11.32
CA GLU A 113 -0.93 5.11 -11.40
C GLU A 113 -2.35 4.65 -11.00
N SER A 114 -2.97 5.31 -10.02
CA SER A 114 -4.35 5.05 -9.58
C SER A 114 -5.36 5.30 -10.70
N TYR A 115 -5.29 6.47 -11.33
CA TYR A 115 -6.14 6.80 -12.49
C TYR A 115 -5.81 5.94 -13.72
N TYR A 116 -4.54 5.63 -13.94
CA TYR A 116 -4.10 4.73 -15.01
C TYR A 116 -4.78 3.37 -14.88
N ARG A 117 -4.77 2.78 -13.69
CA ARG A 117 -5.38 1.47 -13.42
C ARG A 117 -6.90 1.46 -13.54
N GLN A 118 -7.54 2.61 -13.38
CA GLN A 118 -8.98 2.77 -13.60
C GLN A 118 -9.34 3.10 -15.06
N GLY A 119 -8.36 3.27 -15.95
CA GLY A 119 -8.61 3.64 -17.34
C GLY A 119 -9.12 5.07 -17.50
N ILE A 120 -8.68 5.98 -16.62
CA ILE A 120 -9.03 7.40 -16.64
C ILE A 120 -7.80 8.19 -17.15
N PRO A 121 -7.55 8.25 -18.47
CA PRO A 121 -6.28 8.71 -19.01
C PRO A 121 -6.01 10.19 -18.76
N ARG A 122 -7.03 11.05 -18.83
CA ARG A 122 -6.88 12.50 -18.62
C ARG A 122 -6.35 12.83 -17.23
N GLU A 123 -6.91 12.22 -16.19
CA GLU A 123 -6.46 12.43 -14.82
C GLU A 123 -5.07 11.81 -14.59
N ALA A 124 -4.81 10.63 -15.15
CA ALA A 124 -3.50 10.01 -15.06
C ALA A 124 -2.41 10.91 -15.66
N GLU A 125 -2.68 11.48 -16.85
CA GLU A 125 -1.82 12.46 -17.52
C GLU A 125 -1.59 13.69 -16.67
N TYR A 126 -2.64 14.31 -16.13
CA TYR A 126 -2.51 15.47 -15.26
C TYR A 126 -1.51 15.25 -14.11
N TYR A 127 -1.62 14.14 -13.37
CA TYR A 127 -0.70 13.86 -12.26
C TYR A 127 0.71 13.49 -12.71
N PHE A 128 0.87 12.79 -13.83
CA PHE A 128 2.19 12.51 -14.39
C PHE A 128 2.88 13.76 -14.95
N GLU A 129 2.14 14.68 -15.58
CA GLU A 129 2.68 15.96 -16.02
C GLU A 129 3.14 16.82 -14.84
N ARG A 130 2.35 16.85 -13.76
CA ARG A 130 2.76 17.51 -12.52
C ARG A 130 4.05 16.91 -11.98
N LEU A 131 4.17 15.58 -11.94
CA LEU A 131 5.41 14.89 -11.57
C LEU A 131 6.59 15.34 -12.46
N PHE A 132 6.41 15.43 -13.78
CA PHE A 132 7.49 15.82 -14.70
C PHE A 132 7.92 17.28 -14.56
N ARG A 133 6.98 18.16 -14.20
CA ARG A 133 7.19 19.60 -14.04
C ARG A 133 7.82 19.92 -12.68
N GLU A 134 7.28 19.35 -11.62
CA GLU A 134 7.71 19.58 -10.24
C GLU A 134 8.98 18.78 -9.90
N PHE A 135 9.14 17.58 -10.48
CA PHE A 135 10.29 16.68 -10.22
C PHE A 135 10.93 16.16 -11.52
N PRO A 136 11.64 17.01 -12.29
CA PRO A 136 12.18 16.62 -13.59
C PRO A 136 13.12 15.40 -13.56
N GLN A 137 13.86 15.22 -12.45
CA GLN A 137 14.79 14.12 -12.21
C GLN A 137 14.18 12.97 -11.40
N SER A 138 12.84 12.91 -11.29
CA SER A 138 12.18 11.85 -10.51
C SER A 138 12.53 10.46 -11.03
N ARG A 139 12.85 9.56 -10.09
CA ARG A 139 13.03 8.13 -10.40
C ARG A 139 11.76 7.47 -10.97
N PHE A 140 10.60 8.07 -10.76
CA PHE A 140 9.32 7.58 -11.28
C PHE A 140 9.03 8.05 -12.71
N ARG A 141 9.85 8.94 -13.27
CA ARG A 141 9.61 9.53 -14.59
C ARG A 141 9.46 8.48 -15.68
N GLN A 142 10.38 7.52 -15.75
CA GLN A 142 10.35 6.49 -16.79
C GLN A 142 9.13 5.56 -16.65
N ALA A 143 8.75 5.24 -15.41
CA ALA A 143 7.55 4.45 -15.16
C ALA A 143 6.28 5.20 -15.62
N ALA A 144 6.16 6.49 -15.30
CA ALA A 144 5.04 7.33 -15.73
C ALA A 144 4.99 7.49 -17.26
N LEU A 145 6.13 7.72 -17.92
CA LEU A 145 6.22 7.78 -19.38
C LEU A 145 5.76 6.47 -20.03
N TYR A 146 6.14 5.33 -19.46
CA TYR A 146 5.67 4.03 -19.93
C TYR A 146 4.14 3.90 -19.82
N ARG A 147 3.53 4.38 -18.72
CA ARG A 147 2.07 4.37 -18.55
C ARG A 147 1.35 5.22 -19.59
N LEU A 148 1.85 6.43 -19.84
CA LEU A 148 1.29 7.32 -20.86
C LEU A 148 1.48 6.74 -22.27
N GLY A 149 2.66 6.20 -22.55
CA GLY A 149 2.92 5.50 -23.81
C GLY A 149 1.96 4.34 -24.04
N ALA A 150 1.67 3.54 -23.01
CA ALA A 150 0.69 2.46 -23.12
C ALA A 150 -0.72 2.97 -23.47
N PHE A 151 -1.18 4.08 -22.87
CA PHE A 151 -2.46 4.68 -23.25
C PHE A 151 -2.47 5.17 -24.71
N LEU A 152 -1.40 5.83 -25.14
CA LEU A 152 -1.29 6.35 -26.51
C LEU A 152 -1.25 5.23 -27.54
N VAL A 153 -0.48 4.17 -27.27
CA VAL A 153 -0.40 3.00 -28.15
C VAL A 153 -1.77 2.34 -28.27
N ASN A 154 -2.45 2.05 -27.15
CA ASN A 154 -3.79 1.45 -27.20
C ASN A 154 -4.78 2.33 -27.97
N ALA A 155 -4.78 3.64 -27.71
CA ALA A 155 -5.64 4.59 -28.44
C ALA A 155 -5.33 4.63 -29.94
N LEU A 156 -4.05 4.61 -30.31
CA LEU A 156 -3.61 4.60 -31.70
C LEU A 156 -4.03 3.32 -32.42
N PHE A 157 -3.87 2.15 -31.80
CA PHE A 157 -4.27 0.87 -32.38
C PHE A 157 -5.79 0.76 -32.55
N ILE A 158 -6.56 1.18 -31.55
CA ILE A 158 -8.03 1.23 -31.64
C ILE A 158 -8.45 2.18 -32.76
N TRP A 159 -7.88 3.38 -32.83
CA TRP A 159 -8.18 4.35 -33.88
C TRP A 159 -7.83 3.80 -35.26
N ALA A 160 -6.64 3.23 -35.44
CA ALA A 160 -6.20 2.66 -36.71
C ALA A 160 -7.07 1.47 -37.16
N ALA A 161 -7.54 0.64 -36.22
CA ALA A 161 -8.47 -0.44 -36.52
C ALA A 161 -9.81 0.11 -37.03
N VAL A 162 -10.39 1.09 -36.34
CA VAL A 162 -11.65 1.76 -36.74
C VAL A 162 -11.50 2.41 -38.11
N GLU A 163 -10.42 3.16 -38.33
CA GLU A 163 -10.13 3.81 -39.60
C GLU A 163 -9.98 2.79 -40.75
N SER A 164 -9.34 1.65 -40.49
CA SER A 164 -9.19 0.59 -41.48
C SER A 164 -10.55 0.01 -41.90
N PHE A 165 -11.47 -0.18 -40.96
CA PHE A 165 -12.82 -0.65 -41.26
C PHE A 165 -13.65 0.41 -42.01
N HIS A 166 -13.50 1.70 -41.68
CA HIS A 166 -14.17 2.77 -42.42
C HIS A 166 -13.73 2.87 -43.88
N ASN A 167 -12.48 2.49 -44.18
CA ASN A 167 -11.92 2.50 -45.53
C ASN A 167 -12.00 1.12 -46.23
N ASP A 168 -12.93 0.25 -45.81
CA ASP A 168 -13.14 -1.11 -46.35
C ASP A 168 -11.91 -2.05 -46.31
N ASN A 169 -10.86 -1.67 -45.56
CA ASN A 169 -9.65 -2.47 -45.40
C ASN A 169 -9.80 -3.48 -44.24
N ASN A 170 -10.74 -4.40 -44.43
CA ASN A 170 -11.17 -5.36 -43.40
C ASN A 170 -10.05 -6.28 -42.90
N VAL A 171 -9.10 -6.62 -43.76
CA VAL A 171 -7.97 -7.49 -43.38
C VAL A 171 -7.04 -6.77 -42.40
N VAL A 172 -6.67 -5.52 -42.70
CA VAL A 172 -5.82 -4.72 -41.80
C VAL A 172 -6.55 -4.40 -40.51
N GLY A 173 -7.82 -3.99 -40.58
CA GLY A 173 -8.65 -3.77 -39.40
C GLY A 173 -8.73 -5.02 -38.50
N GLY A 174 -8.91 -6.19 -39.09
CA GLY A 174 -8.91 -7.48 -38.39
C GLY A 174 -7.56 -7.81 -37.73
N MET A 175 -6.44 -7.58 -38.44
CA MET A 175 -5.09 -7.80 -37.89
C MET A 175 -4.81 -6.87 -36.69
N LEU A 176 -5.13 -5.58 -36.81
CA LEU A 176 -4.94 -4.61 -35.73
C LEU A 176 -5.81 -4.96 -34.51
N THR A 177 -7.07 -5.33 -34.73
CA THR A 177 -7.98 -5.76 -33.66
C THR A 177 -7.47 -7.02 -32.95
N PHE A 178 -6.99 -8.01 -33.72
CA PHE A 178 -6.43 -9.24 -33.15
C PHE A 178 -5.19 -8.95 -32.29
N LEU A 179 -4.31 -8.07 -32.76
CA LEU A 179 -3.10 -7.69 -32.03
C LEU A 179 -3.44 -6.97 -30.72
N GLU A 180 -4.38 -6.02 -30.76
CA GLU A 180 -4.86 -5.29 -29.57
C GLU A 180 -5.49 -6.25 -28.54
N LEU A 181 -6.35 -7.17 -28.99
CA LEU A 181 -6.93 -8.21 -28.13
C LEU A 181 -5.86 -9.13 -27.52
N GLY A 182 -4.76 -9.36 -28.24
CA GLY A 182 -3.59 -10.08 -27.75
C GLY A 182 -2.98 -9.44 -26.50
N TRP A 183 -2.76 -8.12 -26.51
CA TRP A 183 -2.23 -7.41 -25.35
C TRP A 183 -3.17 -7.46 -24.13
N TYR A 184 -4.47 -7.29 -24.34
CA TYR A 184 -5.46 -7.37 -23.25
C TYR A 184 -5.59 -8.78 -22.68
N SER A 185 -5.71 -9.79 -23.54
CA SER A 185 -5.87 -11.19 -23.12
C SER A 185 -4.65 -11.70 -22.34
N GLY A 186 -3.43 -11.29 -22.72
CA GLY A 186 -2.21 -11.61 -21.98
C GLY A 186 -2.20 -11.06 -20.55
N ASN A 187 -2.65 -9.81 -20.36
CA ASN A 187 -2.77 -9.20 -19.03
C ASN A 187 -3.80 -9.90 -18.16
N ILE A 188 -4.97 -10.25 -18.73
CA ILE A 188 -6.02 -11.01 -18.04
C ILE A 188 -5.49 -12.39 -17.62
N TYR A 189 -4.85 -13.11 -18.54
CA TYR A 189 -4.29 -14.43 -18.28
C TYR A 189 -3.22 -14.39 -17.17
N SER A 190 -2.33 -13.40 -17.21
CA SER A 190 -1.31 -13.19 -16.18
C SER A 190 -1.92 -12.91 -14.80
N ALA A 191 -2.97 -12.08 -14.74
CA ALA A 191 -3.69 -11.78 -13.51
C ALA A 191 -4.40 -13.02 -12.94
N VAL A 192 -5.13 -13.77 -13.78
CA VAL A 192 -5.80 -15.01 -13.39
C VAL A 192 -4.80 -16.05 -12.87
N ASN A 193 -3.70 -16.24 -13.58
CA ASN A 193 -2.64 -17.17 -13.15
C ASN A 193 -2.03 -16.76 -11.81
N SER A 194 -1.81 -15.47 -11.60
CA SER A 194 -1.31 -14.93 -10.32
C SER A 194 -2.29 -15.14 -9.18
N ALA A 195 -3.59 -14.92 -9.41
CA ALA A 195 -4.64 -15.19 -8.44
C ALA A 195 -4.71 -16.68 -8.08
N HIS A 196 -4.59 -17.58 -9.06
CA HIS A 196 -4.54 -19.02 -8.82
C HIS A 196 -3.33 -19.43 -7.97
N LYS A 197 -2.15 -18.87 -8.23
CA LYS A 197 -0.95 -19.12 -7.42
C LYS A 197 -1.15 -18.66 -5.97
N TYR A 198 -1.72 -17.48 -5.76
CA TYR A 198 -2.02 -16.95 -4.43
C TYR A 198 -3.03 -17.84 -3.68
N ASN A 199 -4.16 -18.17 -4.32
CA ASN A 199 -5.18 -19.04 -3.73
C ASN A 199 -4.65 -20.43 -3.38
N ARG A 200 -3.74 -20.96 -4.20
CA ARG A 200 -3.05 -22.23 -3.92
C ARG A 200 -2.15 -22.13 -2.69
N LYS A 201 -1.41 -21.03 -2.55
CA LYS A 201 -0.56 -20.76 -1.37
C LYS A 201 -1.40 -20.75 -0.10
N ILE A 202 -2.48 -19.94 -0.05
CA ILE A 202 -3.38 -19.88 1.12
C ILE A 202 -3.92 -21.27 1.47
N ARG A 203 -4.39 -22.01 0.47
CA ARG A 203 -4.92 -23.37 0.69
C ARG A 203 -3.88 -24.30 1.31
N ASN A 204 -2.63 -24.21 0.89
CA ASN A 204 -1.56 -25.04 1.43
C ASN A 204 -1.20 -24.63 2.87
N ASP A 205 -1.12 -23.32 3.14
CA ASP A 205 -0.82 -22.80 4.48
C ASP A 205 -1.90 -23.23 5.48
N LEU A 206 -3.18 -23.14 5.09
CA LEU A 206 -4.29 -23.64 5.92
C LEU A 206 -4.18 -25.15 6.19
N LYS A 207 -3.81 -25.96 5.20
CA LYS A 207 -3.62 -27.42 5.40
C LYS A 207 -2.50 -27.75 6.37
N VAL A 208 -1.48 -26.91 6.48
CA VAL A 208 -0.38 -27.09 7.44
C VAL A 208 -0.81 -26.68 8.85
N CYS A 209 -1.60 -25.60 9.00
CA CYS A 209 -2.09 -25.15 10.31
C CYS A 209 -3.12 -26.08 10.97
N PHE A 210 -3.86 -26.86 10.19
CA PHE A 210 -4.91 -27.77 10.69
C PHE A 210 -4.50 -29.26 10.67
N LYS A 211 -3.19 -29.54 10.64
CA LYS A 211 -2.60 -30.87 10.83
C LYS A 211 -1.82 -30.89 12.14
#